data_AF-A0A9D6QUN3-F1
#
_entry.id   AF-A0A9D6QUN3-F1
#
_cell.length_a   1.000
_cell.length_b   1.000
_cell.length_c   1.000
_cell.angle_alpha   90.00
_cell.angle_beta   90.00
_cell.angle_gamma   90.00
#
_symmetry.space_group_name_H-M   'P 1'
#
loop_
_entity.id
_entity.type
_entity.pdbx_description
1 polymer ?
#
loop_
_entity_poly.entity_id
_entity_poly.type
_entity_poly.pdbx_seq_one_letter_code
_entity_poly.pdbx_strand_id
1 'polypeptide(L)'
;MSPLEQVREQLARYEHPLFDFSAREKDGRIELVIDFKIQTFGLHTYYLELHPRDFESSQFPWTFQRLLYDGMHDYVVEMFARTPQDRDARP
;
A
#
# COMPACT_ATOMS: atom_id res chain seq x y z
N MET A 1 7.26 -20.58 8.05
CA MET A 1 7.12 -19.12 7.84
C MET A 1 5.64 -18.83 7.76
N SER A 2 5.15 -17.93 8.61
CA SER A 2 3.76 -17.44 8.57
C SER A 2 3.54 -16.56 7.33
N PRO A 3 2.29 -16.41 6.86
CA PRO A 3 2.00 -15.52 5.74
C PRO A 3 2.45 -14.07 6.00
N LEU A 4 2.34 -13.58 7.24
CA LEU A 4 2.83 -12.25 7.63
C LEU A 4 4.35 -12.13 7.52
N GLU A 5 5.10 -13.15 7.92
CA GLU A 5 6.56 -13.18 7.75
C GLU A 5 6.95 -13.18 6.26
N GLN A 6 6.25 -13.96 5.44
CA GLN A 6 6.50 -14.01 3.99
C GLN A 6 6.29 -12.64 3.33
N VAL A 7 5.24 -11.90 3.73
CA VAL A 7 5.00 -10.53 3.27
C VAL A 7 6.12 -9.59 3.73
N ARG A 8 6.52 -9.66 5.00
CA ARG A 8 7.60 -8.82 5.54
C ARG A 8 8.93 -9.06 4.82
N GLU A 9 9.24 -10.31 4.48
CA GLU A 9 10.43 -10.63 3.70
C GLU A 9 10.39 -10.09 2.26
N GLN A 10 9.21 -10.08 1.62
CA GLN A 10 9.09 -9.41 0.32
C GLN A 10 9.21 -7.89 0.46
N LEU A 11 8.57 -7.29 1.47
CA LEU A 11 8.65 -5.86 1.73
C LEU A 11 10.07 -5.37 1.98
N ALA A 12 10.89 -6.16 2.67
CA ALA A 12 12.29 -5.84 2.94
C ALA A 12 13.16 -5.66 1.66
N ARG A 13 12.64 -6.04 0.49
CA ARG A 13 13.31 -5.86 -0.81
C ARG A 13 13.07 -4.48 -1.42
N TYR A 14 12.16 -3.69 -0.86
CA TYR A 14 11.77 -2.40 -1.38
C TYR A 14 12.35 -1.28 -0.51
N GLU A 15 12.92 -0.29 -1.17
CA GLU A 15 13.31 0.97 -0.55
C GLU A 15 12.68 2.10 -1.36
N HIS A 16 12.03 3.04 -0.68
CA HIS A 16 11.43 4.21 -1.31
C HIS A 16 11.86 5.50 -0.60
N PRO A 17 12.19 6.59 -1.32
CA PRO A 17 12.62 7.84 -0.70
C PRO A 17 11.52 8.54 0.11
N LEU A 18 10.25 8.33 -0.25
CA LEU A 18 9.11 9.02 0.37
C LEU A 18 8.24 8.14 1.27
N PHE A 19 8.28 6.82 1.08
CA PHE A 19 7.35 5.89 1.71
C PHE A 19 8.09 4.91 2.61
N ASP A 20 7.45 4.57 3.72
CA ASP A 20 7.74 3.38 4.50
C ASP A 20 6.66 2.33 4.24
N PHE A 21 7.09 1.08 4.11
CA PHE A 21 6.19 -0.05 3.90
C PHE A 21 6.29 -0.99 5.09
N SER A 22 5.13 -1.40 5.63
CA SER A 22 5.07 -2.41 6.68
C SER A 22 3.86 -3.32 6.49
N ALA A 23 3.80 -4.41 7.24
CA ALA A 23 2.65 -5.29 7.24
C ALA A 23 2.22 -5.64 8.66
N ARG A 24 0.91 -5.65 8.89
CA ARG A 24 0.29 -6.03 10.15
C ARG A 24 -0.82 -7.04 9.93
N GLU A 25 -1.10 -7.82 10.97
CA GLU A 25 -2.31 -8.61 11.03
C GLU A 25 -3.41 -7.82 11.76
N LYS A 26 -4.61 -7.80 11.19
CA LYS A 26 -5.79 -7.15 11.77
C LYS A 26 -7.03 -7.97 11.41
N ASP A 27 -7.81 -8.34 12.42
CA ASP A 27 -9.06 -9.12 12.24
C ASP A 27 -8.87 -10.41 11.42
N GLY A 28 -7.72 -11.08 11.57
CA GLY A 28 -7.38 -12.31 10.84
C GLY A 28 -6.99 -12.08 9.36
N ARG A 29 -6.80 -10.83 8.95
CA ARG A 29 -6.32 -10.43 7.62
C ARG A 29 -4.94 -9.80 7.72
N ILE A 30 -4.16 -9.89 6.66
CA ILE A 30 -2.89 -9.18 6.57
C ILE A 30 -3.15 -7.89 5.80
N GLU A 31 -2.76 -6.78 6.39
CA GLU A 31 -2.79 -5.46 5.76
C GLU A 31 -1.36 -5.04 5.44
N LEU A 32 -1.13 -4.66 4.19
CA LEU A 32 -0.01 -3.83 3.78
C LEU A 32 -0.29 -2.40 4.22
N VAL A 33 0.69 -1.78 4.83
CA VAL A 33 0.65 -0.41 5.33
C VAL A 33 1.65 0.41 4.52
N ILE A 34 1.17 1.47 3.88
CA ILE A 34 2.00 2.44 3.17
C ILE A 34 1.89 3.77 3.92
N ASP A 35 3.03 4.27 4.39
CA ASP A 35 3.10 5.48 5.19
C ASP A 35 4.08 6.48 4.60
N PHE A 36 3.80 7.77 4.76
CA PHE A 36 4.72 8.82 4.33
C PHE A 36 5.79 9.03 5.41
N LYS A 37 7.07 9.03 5.02
CA LYS A 37 8.20 9.26 5.94
C LYS A 37 8.10 10.62 6.64
N ILE A 38 7.59 11.61 5.94
CA ILE A 38 7.43 12.98 6.45
C ILE A 38 6.03 13.10 7.06
N GLN A 39 5.92 12.74 8.34
CA GLN A 39 4.68 12.77 9.13
C GLN A 39 4.17 14.19 9.44
N THR A 40 4.90 15.23 9.03
CA THR A 40 4.68 16.64 9.41
C THR A 40 3.33 17.21 8.97
N PHE A 41 2.64 16.57 8.03
CA PHE A 41 1.36 17.06 7.49
C PHE A 41 0.13 16.26 7.92
N GLY A 42 0.26 15.29 8.84
CA GLY A 42 -0.87 14.43 9.21
C GLY A 42 -1.42 13.64 8.03
N LEU A 43 -0.54 13.27 7.09
CA LEU A 43 -0.89 12.50 5.90
C LEU A 43 -1.52 11.17 6.31
N HIS A 44 -2.57 10.76 5.61
CA HIS A 44 -3.25 9.51 5.89
C HIS A 44 -2.33 8.32 5.65
N THR A 45 -2.32 7.36 6.56
CA THR A 45 -1.71 6.04 6.31
C THR A 45 -2.65 5.23 5.42
N TYR A 46 -2.10 4.60 4.38
CA TYR A 46 -2.88 3.79 3.45
C TYR A 46 -2.77 2.31 3.78
N TYR A 47 -3.91 1.61 3.72
CA TYR A 47 -4.02 0.20 4.09
C TYR A 47 -4.57 -0.60 2.91
N LEU A 48 -3.87 -1.68 2.57
CA LEU A 48 -4.27 -2.61 1.52
C LEU A 48 -4.43 -4.00 2.12
N GLU A 49 -5.63 -4.56 2.04
CA GLU A 49 -5.85 -5.94 2.46
C GLU A 49 -5.21 -6.90 1.45
N LEU A 50 -4.45 -7.86 1.95
CA LEU A 50 -3.89 -8.96 1.18
C LEU A 50 -4.72 -10.22 1.39
N HIS A 51 -5.17 -10.84 0.30
CA HIS A 51 -5.97 -12.05 0.39
C HIS A 51 -5.06 -13.27 0.60
N PRO A 52 -5.38 -14.23 1.51
CA PRO A 52 -4.53 -15.38 1.80
C PRO A 52 -4.04 -16.17 0.58
N ARG A 53 -4.90 -16.26 -0.45
CA ARG A 53 -4.60 -16.95 -1.73
C ARG A 53 -3.46 -16.31 -2.53
N ASP A 54 -3.15 -15.05 -2.29
CA ASP A 54 -2.09 -14.35 -3.01
C ASP A 54 -0.70 -14.87 -2.58
N PHE A 55 -0.56 -15.33 -1.33
CA PHE A 55 0.70 -15.81 -0.73
C PHE A 55 1.07 -17.24 -1.11
N GLU A 56 0.06 -18.06 -1.48
CA GLU A 56 0.22 -19.49 -1.73
C GLU A 56 0.75 -19.80 -3.14
N SER A 57 0.78 -18.80 -4.02
CA SER A 57 1.18 -18.95 -5.42
C SER A 57 2.69 -18.74 -5.61
N SER A 58 3.31 -19.50 -6.53
CA SER A 58 4.69 -19.27 -6.97
C SER A 58 4.89 -17.92 -7.68
N GLN A 59 3.80 -17.27 -8.10
CA GLN A 59 3.81 -15.94 -8.71
C GLN A 59 3.74 -14.81 -7.67
N PHE A 60 3.71 -15.13 -6.37
CA PHE A 60 3.54 -14.15 -5.30
C PHE A 60 4.45 -12.91 -5.42
N PRO A 61 5.77 -13.02 -5.71
CA PRO A 61 6.62 -11.83 -5.82
C PRO A 61 6.15 -10.84 -6.89
N TRP A 62 5.68 -11.34 -8.04
CA TRP A 62 5.22 -10.49 -9.15
C TRP A 62 3.84 -9.89 -8.86
N THR A 63 2.92 -10.68 -8.32
CA THR A 63 1.59 -10.17 -7.95
C THR A 63 1.68 -9.17 -6.80
N PHE A 64 2.56 -9.41 -5.83
CA PHE A 64 2.85 -8.49 -4.74
C PHE A 64 3.45 -7.18 -5.24
N GLN A 65 4.42 -7.24 -6.16
CA GLN A 65 5.00 -6.03 -6.75
C GLN A 65 3.93 -5.18 -7.44
N ARG A 66 3.07 -5.81 -8.26
CA ARG A 66 1.97 -5.11 -8.92
C ARG A 66 1.04 -4.46 -7.90
N LEU A 67 0.62 -5.21 -6.89
CA LEU A 67 -0.25 -4.69 -5.84
C LEU A 67 0.37 -3.49 -5.11
N LEU A 68 1.66 -3.56 -4.76
CA LEU A 68 2.36 -2.47 -4.10
C LEU A 68 2.40 -1.22 -4.99
N TYR A 69 2.66 -1.38 -6.29
CA TYR A 69 2.75 -0.27 -7.23
C TYR A 69 1.39 0.39 -7.49
N ASP A 70 0.35 -0.43 -7.69
CA ASP A 70 -1.03 0.05 -7.82
C ASP A 70 -1.45 0.79 -6.54
N GLY A 71 -1.12 0.22 -5.37
CA GLY A 71 -1.34 0.84 -4.07
C GLY A 71 -0.69 2.20 -3.88
N MET A 72 0.57 2.34 -4.29
CA MET A 72 1.27 3.62 -4.27
C MET A 72 0.67 4.63 -5.24
N HIS A 73 0.30 4.18 -6.44
CA HIS A 73 -0.36 5.02 -7.43
C HIS A 73 -1.67 5.58 -6.87
N ASP A 74 -2.53 4.70 -6.35
CA ASP A 74 -3.83 5.08 -5.80
C ASP A 74 -3.65 6.04 -4.62
N TYR A 75 -2.70 5.74 -3.71
CA TYR A 75 -2.40 6.64 -2.60
C TYR A 75 -2.03 8.06 -3.06
N VAL A 76 -1.10 8.19 -4.01
CA VAL A 76 -0.66 9.49 -4.52
C VAL A 76 -1.79 10.22 -5.23
N VAL A 77 -2.63 9.49 -5.96
CA VAL A 77 -3.80 10.06 -6.65
C VAL A 77 -4.86 10.52 -5.64
N GLU A 78 -5.14 9.76 -4.59
CA GLU A 78 -6.10 10.14 -3.55
C GLU A 78 -5.66 11.37 -2.76
N MET A 79 -4.35 11.67 -2.72
CA MET A 79 -3.82 12.88 -2.09
C MET A 79 -4.12 14.19 -2.83
N PHE A 80 -4.74 14.15 -4.02
CA PHE A 80 -5.17 15.38 -4.69
C PHE A 80 -6.19 16.15 -3.84
N ALA A 81 -5.78 17.31 -3.31
CA ALA A 81 -6.70 18.22 -2.60
C ALA A 81 -7.77 18.85 -3.51
N ARG A 82 -7.54 18.81 -4.83
CA ARG A 82 -8.48 19.24 -5.88
C ARG A 82 -8.22 18.46 -7.16
N THR A 83 -9.30 18.09 -7.82
CA THR A 83 -9.32 17.41 -9.11
C THR A 83 -9.97 18.30 -10.17
N PRO A 84 -9.79 18.03 -11.48
CA PRO A 84 -10.52 18.74 -12.53
C PRO A 84 -12.04 18.71 -12.34
N GLN A 85 -12.58 17.60 -11.83
CA GLN A 85 -14.00 17.42 -11.54
C GLN A 85 -14.50 18.46 -10.51
N ASP A 86 -13.68 18.80 -9.51
CA ASP A 86 -14.01 19.84 -8.52
C ASP A 86 -14.03 21.26 -9.13
N ARG A 87 -13.36 21.48 -10.27
CA ARG A 87 -13.29 22.79 -10.95
C ARG A 87 -14.31 22.93 -12.06
N ASP A 88 -14.64 21.84 -12.74
CA ASP A 88 -15.64 21.79 -13.80
C ASP A 88 -17.07 21.72 -13.24
N ALA A 89 -17.21 21.39 -11.95
CA ALA A 89 -18.40 21.66 -11.16
C ALA A 89 -18.58 23.19 -10.92
N ARG A 90 -18.79 23.96 -11.99
CA ARG A 90 -19.48 25.25 -11.91
C ARG A 90 -20.99 25.03 -12.05
N PRO A 91 -21.81 25.83 -11.36
CA PRO A 91 -23.27 25.74 -11.45
C PRO A 91 -23.79 26.02 -12.86
#